data_AF-A0A822MTD6-F1
#
_entry.id   AF-A0A822MTD6-F1
#
_cell.length_a   1.000
_cell.length_b   1.000
_cell.length_c   1.000
_cell.angle_alpha   90.00
_cell.angle_beta   90.00
_cell.angle_gamma   90.00
#
_symmetry.space_group_name_H-M   'P 1'
#
loop_
_entity.id
_entity.type
_entity.pdbx_description
1 polymer ?
#
loop_
_entity_poly.entity_id
_entity_poly.type
_entity_poly.pdbx_seq_one_letter_code
_entity_poly.pdbx_strand_id
1 'polypeptide(L)'
;MTFWIDEETIAEWKQNKQGKRGRPRRFSDLAITTALMVKRVFSMPLRVLQGFLDSVFKLANIPLVCPHYTCISRRAKEVEVSFKNKTRGAIQHLAIDATGLKVYGEGEWKVKKLVLTGSEECGVSCISL
;
A
#
# COMPACT_ATOMS: atom_id res chain seq x y z
N MET A 1 13.95 4.53 -7.14
CA MET A 1 12.67 4.70 -6.40
C MET A 1 12.69 3.75 -5.21
N THR A 2 12.61 4.24 -3.98
CA THR A 2 12.65 3.37 -2.79
C THR A 2 11.25 3.04 -2.28
N PHE A 3 10.95 1.78 -2.02
CA PHE A 3 9.74 1.33 -1.34
C PHE A 3 10.07 0.97 0.11
N TRP A 4 9.27 1.51 1.03
CA TRP A 4 9.31 1.20 2.46
C TRP A 4 7.99 0.51 2.80
N ILE A 5 8.06 -0.68 3.37
CA ILE A 5 6.86 -1.42 3.78
C ILE A 5 6.99 -1.71 5.28
N ASP A 6 6.01 -1.24 6.02
CA ASP A 6 5.90 -1.47 7.46
C ASP A 6 5.45 -2.91 7.76
N GLU A 7 6.01 -3.51 8.81
CA GLU A 7 5.72 -4.90 9.16
C GLU A 7 4.27 -5.13 9.65
N GLU A 8 3.63 -4.11 10.25
CA GLU A 8 2.20 -4.14 10.55
C GLU A 8 1.36 -4.23 9.27
N THR A 9 1.80 -3.56 8.20
CA THR A 9 1.16 -3.66 6.88
C THR A 9 1.26 -5.09 6.34
N ILE A 10 2.38 -5.77 6.57
CA ILE A 10 2.56 -7.17 6.18
C ILE A 10 1.60 -8.08 6.95
N ALA A 11 1.48 -7.87 8.27
CA ALA A 11 0.57 -8.62 9.13
C ALA A 11 -0.90 -8.42 8.74
N GLU A 12 -1.29 -7.18 8.43
CA GLU A 12 -2.67 -6.81 8.09
C GLU A 12 -3.03 -6.97 6.61
N TRP A 13 -2.12 -7.44 5.76
CA TRP A 13 -2.38 -7.55 4.32
C TRP A 13 -3.51 -8.54 3.99
N LYS A 14 -3.59 -9.63 4.75
CA LYS A 14 -4.65 -10.64 4.62
C LYS A 14 -5.79 -10.30 5.57
N GLN A 15 -7.02 -10.53 5.10
CA GLN A 15 -8.18 -10.36 5.97
C GLN A 15 -8.15 -11.42 7.09
N ASN A 16 -8.30 -10.98 8.34
CA ASN A 16 -8.52 -11.88 9.45
C ASN A 16 -9.81 -12.69 9.28
N LYS A 17 -9.80 -13.94 9.78
CA LYS A 17 -10.96 -14.84 9.68
C LYS A 17 -12.16 -14.21 10.40
N GLN A 18 -13.17 -13.78 9.63
CA GLN A 18 -14.44 -13.32 10.17
C GLN A 18 -15.39 -14.51 10.25
N GLY A 19 -15.96 -14.79 11.42
CA GLY A 19 -16.98 -15.84 11.64
C GLY A 19 -18.34 -15.57 10.98
N LYS A 20 -18.38 -14.69 9.97
CA LYS A 20 -19.61 -14.30 9.27
C LYS A 20 -19.91 -15.29 8.14
N ARG A 21 -21.20 -15.59 7.95
CA ARG A 21 -21.69 -16.49 6.89
C ARG A 21 -21.46 -15.86 5.51
N GLY A 22 -20.71 -16.53 4.64
CA GLY A 22 -20.40 -16.07 3.28
C GLY A 22 -18.96 -16.40 2.85
N ARG A 23 -18.59 -16.05 1.61
CA ARG A 23 -17.20 -16.22 1.14
C ARG A 23 -16.29 -15.21 1.87
N PRO A 24 -15.29 -15.67 2.64
CA PRO A 24 -14.41 -14.75 3.36
C PRO A 24 -13.62 -13.90 2.36
N ARG A 25 -13.45 -12.61 2.68
CA ARG A 25 -12.53 -11.74 1.95
C ARG A 25 -11.11 -12.30 2.15
N ARG A 26 -10.30 -12.31 1.09
CA ARG A 26 -8.91 -12.80 1.16
C ARG A 26 -7.89 -11.70 1.50
N PHE A 27 -8.23 -10.47 1.16
CA PHE A 27 -7.38 -9.29 1.34
C PHE A 27 -8.07 -8.30 2.25
N SER A 28 -7.31 -7.55 3.05
CA SER A 28 -7.85 -6.45 3.87
C SER A 28 -8.26 -5.25 3.01
N ASP A 29 -8.94 -4.27 3.61
CA ASP A 29 -9.17 -2.99 2.94
C ASP A 29 -7.84 -2.24 2.73
N LEU A 30 -6.87 -2.36 3.65
CA LEU A 30 -5.51 -1.83 3.53
C LEU A 30 -4.84 -2.28 2.22
N ALA A 31 -4.83 -3.58 1.91
CA ALA A 31 -4.23 -4.10 0.68
C ALA A 31 -4.88 -3.53 -0.60
N ILE A 32 -6.20 -3.31 -0.58
CA ILE A 32 -6.94 -2.72 -1.70
C ILE A 32 -6.62 -1.23 -1.84
N THR A 33 -6.63 -0.50 -0.73
CA THR A 33 -6.28 0.93 -0.67
C THR A 33 -4.88 1.15 -1.22
N THR A 34 -3.88 0.40 -0.73
CA THR A 34 -2.48 0.50 -1.17
C THR A 34 -2.35 0.27 -2.67
N ALA A 35 -3.00 -0.77 -3.21
CA ALA A 35 -3.00 -1.02 -4.64
C ALA A 35 -3.61 0.15 -5.45
N LEU A 36 -4.72 0.70 -4.98
CA LEU A 36 -5.36 1.87 -5.62
C LEU A 36 -4.51 3.13 -5.54
N MET A 37 -3.81 3.35 -4.43
CA MET A 37 -2.91 4.48 -4.27
C MET A 37 -1.70 4.35 -5.22
N VAL A 38 -1.04 3.19 -5.27
CA VAL A 38 0.08 2.93 -6.21
C VAL A 38 -0.38 3.10 -7.66
N LYS A 39 -1.55 2.58 -8.02
CA LYS A 39 -2.16 2.79 -9.34
C LYS A 39 -2.23 4.27 -9.71
N ARG A 40 -2.68 5.12 -8.77
CA ARG A 40 -2.87 6.56 -8.97
C ARG A 40 -1.54 7.30 -9.06
N VAL A 41 -0.60 6.98 -8.19
CA VAL A 41 0.74 7.59 -8.12
C VAL A 41 1.50 7.38 -9.43
N PHE A 42 1.53 6.14 -9.91
CA PHE A 42 2.21 5.79 -11.16
C PHE A 42 1.34 5.94 -12.41
N SER A 43 0.07 6.34 -12.24
CA SER A 43 -0.92 6.46 -13.34
C SER A 43 -1.02 5.22 -14.23
N MET A 44 -0.85 4.01 -13.67
CA MET A 44 -0.81 2.75 -14.42
C MET A 44 -2.16 2.00 -14.43
N PRO A 45 -2.45 1.15 -15.43
CA PRO A 45 -3.66 0.33 -15.44
C PRO A 45 -3.59 -0.81 -14.41
N LEU A 46 -4.74 -1.24 -13.90
CA LEU A 46 -4.83 -2.29 -12.86
C LEU A 46 -4.20 -3.64 -13.28
N ARG A 47 -4.18 -3.94 -14.58
CA ARG A 47 -3.55 -5.16 -15.11
C ARG A 47 -2.02 -5.14 -14.97
N VAL A 48 -1.40 -3.96 -15.17
CA VAL A 48 0.05 -3.77 -15.01
C VAL A 48 0.41 -3.70 -13.52
N LEU A 49 -0.43 -3.03 -12.73
CA LEU A 49 -0.26 -2.90 -11.29
C LEU A 49 -0.05 -4.23 -10.58
N GLN A 50 -0.80 -5.27 -10.98
CA GLN A 50 -0.69 -6.58 -10.35
C GLN A 50 0.74 -7.14 -10.47
N GLY A 51 1.28 -7.20 -11.69
CA GLY A 51 2.64 -7.68 -11.93
C GLY A 51 3.71 -6.75 -11.35
N PHE A 52 3.44 -5.44 -11.32
CA PHE A 52 4.33 -4.46 -10.69
C PHE A 52 4.46 -4.71 -9.18
N LEU A 53 3.35 -4.79 -8.46
CA LEU A 53 3.35 -5.04 -7.01
C LEU A 53 3.92 -6.43 -6.67
N ASP A 54 3.57 -7.46 -7.44
CA ASP A 54 4.14 -8.80 -7.24
C ASP A 54 5.67 -8.79 -7.43
N SER A 55 6.19 -8.00 -8.39
CA SER A 55 7.63 -7.83 -8.60
C SER A 55 8.30 -7.08 -7.45
N VAL A 56 7.66 -6.02 -6.93
CA VAL A 56 8.15 -5.28 -5.76
C VAL A 56 8.21 -6.19 -4.54
N PHE A 57 7.16 -6.97 -4.25
CA PHE A 57 7.16 -7.90 -3.10
C PHE A 57 8.21 -8.99 -3.24
N LYS A 58 8.41 -9.50 -4.47
CA LYS A 58 9.47 -10.48 -4.75
C LYS A 58 10.86 -9.89 -4.55
N LEU A 59 11.09 -8.65 -4.98
CA LEU A 59 12.37 -7.95 -4.79
C LEU A 59 12.61 -7.63 -3.31
N ALA A 60 11.54 -7.37 -2.55
CA ALA A 60 11.56 -7.17 -1.11
C ALA A 60 11.88 -8.42 -0.28
N ASN A 61 11.81 -9.60 -0.91
CA ASN A 61 11.75 -10.88 -0.21
C ASN A 61 10.61 -10.94 0.84
N ILE A 62 9.46 -10.31 0.54
CA ILE A 62 8.30 -10.27 1.42
C ILE A 62 7.26 -11.30 0.93
N PRO A 63 6.69 -12.16 1.80
CA PRO A 63 5.71 -13.19 1.42
C PRO A 63 4.30 -12.63 1.18
N LEU A 64 4.20 -11.48 0.50
CA LEU A 64 2.94 -10.85 0.11
C LEU A 64 2.60 -11.12 -1.36
N VAL A 65 1.30 -11.06 -1.65
CA VAL A 65 0.77 -11.25 -2.99
C VAL A 65 -0.18 -10.10 -3.31
N CYS A 66 -0.08 -9.54 -4.51
CA CYS A 66 -0.99 -8.49 -4.96
C CYS A 66 -2.42 -9.05 -5.11
N PRO A 67 -3.46 -8.33 -4.63
CA PRO A 67 -4.83 -8.65 -4.98
C PRO A 67 -5.03 -8.65 -6.51
N HIS A 68 -5.75 -9.63 -7.05
CA HIS A 68 -6.06 -9.68 -8.48
C HIS A 68 -6.85 -8.44 -8.91
N TYR A 69 -6.62 -7.93 -10.13
CA TYR A 69 -7.24 -6.69 -10.60
C TYR A 69 -8.78 -6.68 -10.51
N THR A 70 -9.44 -7.84 -10.65
CA THR A 70 -10.89 -7.97 -10.47
C THR A 70 -11.32 -7.77 -9.02
N CYS A 71 -10.53 -8.24 -8.05
CA CYS A 71 -10.76 -8.00 -6.62
C CYS A 71 -10.62 -6.50 -6.30
N ILE A 72 -9.57 -5.87 -6.82
CA ILE A 72 -9.32 -4.43 -6.64
C ILE A 72 -10.47 -3.62 -7.24
N SER A 73 -10.84 -3.88 -8.49
CA SER A 73 -11.89 -3.12 -9.17
C SER A 73 -13.26 -3.26 -8.50
N ARG A 74 -13.61 -4.44 -7.98
CA ARG A 74 -14.88 -4.65 -7.26
C ARG A 74 -14.91 -3.88 -5.94
N ARG A 75 -13.82 -3.92 -5.18
CA ARG A 75 -13.74 -3.27 -3.86
C ARG A 75 -13.41 -1.78 -3.90
N ALA A 76 -12.90 -1.27 -5.02
CA ALA A 76 -12.64 0.15 -5.21
C ALA A 76 -13.88 1.04 -5.03
N LYS A 77 -15.09 0.47 -5.15
CA LYS A 77 -16.36 1.17 -4.90
C LYS A 77 -16.73 1.24 -3.41
N GLU A 78 -16.19 0.33 -2.61
CA GLU A 78 -16.52 0.18 -1.17
C GLU A 78 -15.49 0.89 -0.28
N VAL A 79 -14.30 1.18 -0.82
CA VAL A 79 -13.19 1.75 -0.06
C VAL A 79 -13.04 3.23 -0.42
N GLU A 80 -13.34 4.11 0.52
CA GLU A 80 -13.02 5.53 0.40
C GLU A 80 -11.53 5.73 0.53
N VAL A 81 -10.89 6.17 -0.55
CA VAL A 81 -9.47 6.52 -0.55
C VAL A 81 -9.39 8.05 -0.55
N SER A 82 -9.05 8.63 0.60
CA SER A 82 -8.84 10.09 0.69
C SER A 82 -7.50 10.44 0.04
N PHE A 83 -7.52 10.95 -1.19
CA PHE A 83 -6.34 11.35 -1.93
C PHE A 83 -5.95 12.80 -1.59
N LYS A 84 -4.73 13.04 -1.09
CA LYS A 84 -4.16 14.39 -1.02
C LYS A 84 -3.05 14.54 -2.07
N ASN A 85 -3.48 14.93 -3.28
CA ASN A 85 -2.76 15.51 -4.42
C ASN A 85 -1.44 14.90 -4.94
N LYS A 86 -1.27 15.04 -6.27
CA LYS A 86 -0.04 14.73 -7.00
C LYS A 86 1.09 15.65 -6.50
N THR A 87 2.18 15.08 -6.01
CA THR A 87 3.44 15.79 -5.85
C THR A 87 3.90 16.26 -7.24
N ARG A 88 4.17 17.56 -7.40
CA ARG A 88 4.82 18.11 -8.60
C ARG A 88 6.32 17.83 -8.48
N GLY A 89 6.76 16.64 -8.91
CA GLY A 89 8.18 16.28 -8.89
C GLY A 89 8.43 14.80 -9.17
N ALA A 90 9.70 14.44 -9.36
CA ALA A 90 10.12 13.05 -9.43
C ALA A 90 9.88 12.37 -8.06
N ILE A 91 9.18 11.26 -8.06
CA ILE A 91 8.93 10.47 -6.86
C ILE A 91 10.20 9.65 -6.58
N GLN A 92 10.79 9.85 -5.40
CA GLN A 92 12.01 9.15 -5.01
C GLN A 92 11.75 8.06 -4.00
N HIS A 93 10.85 8.29 -3.03
CA HIS A 93 10.54 7.31 -2.00
C HIS A 93 9.03 7.15 -1.82
N LEU A 94 8.60 5.93 -1.55
CA LEU A 94 7.24 5.54 -1.29
C LEU A 94 7.20 4.72 0.00
N ALA A 95 6.44 5.15 1.00
CA ALA A 95 6.24 4.37 2.22
C ALA A 95 4.80 3.90 2.34
N ILE A 96 4.63 2.61 2.60
CA ILE A 96 3.36 1.95 2.88
C ILE A 96 3.35 1.63 4.37
N ASP A 97 2.45 2.28 5.10
CA ASP A 97 2.16 1.97 6.50
C ASP A 97 0.70 1.51 6.66
N ALA A 98 0.35 0.95 7.83
CA ALA A 98 -1.00 0.45 8.09
C ALA A 98 -2.08 1.55 8.02
N THR A 99 -1.67 2.82 7.99
CA THR A 99 -2.55 3.98 7.87
C THR A 99 -2.69 4.51 6.43
N GLY A 100 -1.81 4.12 5.50
CA GLY A 100 -1.89 4.47 4.08
C GLY A 100 -0.55 4.53 3.33
N LEU A 101 -0.56 5.27 2.22
CA LEU A 101 0.62 5.49 1.36
C LEU A 101 1.16 6.92 1.55
N LYS A 102 2.45 7.04 1.85
CA LYS A 102 3.20 8.30 1.86
C LYS A 102 4.12 8.35 0.65
N VAL A 103 4.04 9.44 -0.12
CA VAL A 103 4.85 9.69 -1.32
C VAL A 103 5.81 10.83 -1.01
N TYR A 104 7.11 10.60 -1.22
CA TYR A 104 8.16 11.59 -0.98
C TYR A 104 8.86 11.97 -2.30
N GLY A 105 8.98 13.27 -2.55
CA GLY A 105 9.70 13.86 -3.68
C GLY A 105 11.00 14.57 -3.25
N GLU A 106 11.77 15.04 -4.24
CA GLU A 106 13.15 15.59 -4.17
C GLU A 106 13.42 16.77 -3.19
N GLY A 107 12.44 17.22 -2.39
CA GLY A 107 12.65 18.31 -1.44
C GLY A 107 11.60 18.47 -0.33
N GLU A 108 10.68 17.51 -0.16
CA GLU A 108 9.58 17.62 0.81
C GLU A 108 9.76 16.65 1.98
N TRP A 109 10.70 16.93 2.87
CA TRP A 109 10.70 16.38 4.23
C TRP A 109 9.67 17.14 5.09
N LYS A 110 8.38 16.99 4.80
CA LYS A 110 7.30 17.48 5.67
C LYS A 110 6.42 16.32 6.12
N VAL A 111 6.87 15.66 7.19
CA VAL A 111 6.08 14.67 7.92
C VAL A 111 4.93 15.40 8.63
N LYS A 112 3.71 15.28 8.13
CA LYS A 112 2.52 15.45 8.98
C LYS A 112 2.12 14.09 9.52
N LYS A 113 2.62 13.80 10.73
CA LYS A 113 2.11 12.76 11.61
C LYS A 113 0.64 13.09 11.91
N LEU A 114 -0.31 12.26 11.45
CA LEU A 114 -1.63 12.28 12.06
C LEU A 114 -1.46 11.55 13.40
N VAL A 115 -1.37 12.32 14.48
CA VAL A 115 -1.15 11.80 15.82
C VAL A 115 -2.41 11.08 16.28
N LEU A 116 -2.33 9.77 16.44
CA LEU A 116 -2.79 9.09 17.64
C LEU A 116 -1.64 8.20 18.12
N THR A 117 -1.31 8.39 19.39
CA THR A 117 -0.30 7.77 20.27
C THR A 117 0.30 6.41 19.89
N GLY A 118 1.61 6.29 20.15
CA GLY A 118 2.34 5.01 20.26
C GLY A 118 3.62 5.00 19.44
N SER A 119 4.76 5.19 20.10
CA SER A 119 6.09 4.97 19.52
C SER A 119 6.47 3.53 19.79
N GLU A 120 7.01 2.80 18.80
CA GLU A 120 7.99 1.74 19.00
C GLU A 120 8.68 1.45 17.66
N GLU A 121 9.98 1.21 17.74
CA GLU A 121 10.89 1.04 16.62
C GLU A 121 10.67 -0.35 16.02
N CYS A 122 9.94 -0.46 14.90
CA CYS A 122 9.66 -1.73 14.24
C CYS A 122 10.16 -1.73 12.79
N GLY A 123 10.78 -2.85 12.39
CA GLY A 123 11.66 -2.96 11.23
C GLY A 123 11.00 -2.58 9.92
N VAL A 124 11.39 -1.43 9.38
CA VAL A 124 11.01 -1.01 8.03
C VAL A 124 11.82 -1.81 7.02
N SER A 125 11.15 -2.59 6.17
CA SER A 125 11.81 -3.22 5.02
C SER A 125 11.99 -2.19 3.91
N CYS A 126 13.25 -1.90 3.57
CA CYS A 126 13.64 -0.90 2.56
C CYS A 126 14.06 -1.57 1.26
N ILE A 127 13.51 -1.12 0.13
CA ILE A 127 13.89 -1.61 -1.20
C ILE A 127 14.19 -0.42 -2.08
N SER A 128 15.41 -0.29 -2.59
CA SER A 128 15.72 0.69 -3.65
C SER A 128 15.61 0.00 -5.01
N LEU A 129 14.61 0.40 -5.82
CA LEU A 129 14.54 0.09 -7.27
C LEU A 129 15.37 1.08 -8.08
#